data_AF-A0A662CND1-F1
#
_entry.id   AF-A0A662CND1-F1
#
_cell.length_a   1.000
_cell.length_b   1.000
_cell.length_c   1.000
_cell.angle_alpha   90.00
_cell.angle_beta   90.00
_cell.angle_gamma   90.00
#
_symmetry.space_group_name_H-M   'P 1'
#
loop_
_entity.id
_entity.type
_entity.pdbx_description
1 polymer ?
#
loop_
_entity_poly.entity_id
_entity_poly.type
_entity_poly.pdbx_seq_one_letter_code
_entity_poly.pdbx_strand_id
1 'polypeptide(L)'
;MIILRSLIWWLVAISIVIGLGIPLAILSLPDPQKRPISWGAYIWSLALMKVAGCTLEVMGKVHIEDLRQFVLVTNHQSYFDIFTLICIVKGAPHFLAKKELF
;
A
#
# COMPACT_ATOMS: atom_id res chain seq x y z
N MET A 1 10.50 6.02 -23.10
CA MET A 1 9.20 5.57 -22.53
C MET A 1 9.29 5.26 -21.03
N ILE A 2 10.33 4.58 -20.53
CA ILE A 2 10.48 4.26 -19.10
C ILE A 2 10.58 5.54 -18.23
N ILE A 3 11.46 6.48 -18.59
CA ILE A 3 11.65 7.73 -17.82
C ILE A 3 10.35 8.52 -17.68
N LEU A 4 9.59 8.69 -18.77
CA LEU A 4 8.30 9.38 -18.73
C LEU A 4 7.31 8.66 -17.82
N ARG A 5 7.20 7.33 -17.90
CA ARG A 5 6.35 6.55 -17.00
C ARG A 5 6.78 6.70 -15.53
N SER A 6 8.08 6.71 -15.24
CA SER A 6 8.60 6.94 -13.90
C SER A 6 8.27 8.35 -13.38
N LEU A 7 8.36 9.38 -14.23
CA LEU A 7 7.96 10.74 -13.85
C LEU A 7 6.47 10.81 -13.54
N ILE A 8 5.62 10.23 -14.40
CA ILE A 8 4.18 10.16 -14.17
C ILE A 8 3.88 9.40 -12.88
N TRP A 9 4.58 8.31 -12.62
CA TRP A 9 4.44 7.52 -11.40
C TRP A 9 4.71 8.35 -10.15
N TRP A 10 5.79 9.13 -10.12
CA TRP A 10 6.11 10.02 -9.00
C TRP A 10 5.09 11.14 -8.83
N LEU A 11 4.63 11.75 -9.93
CA LEU A 11 3.59 12.76 -9.88
C LEU A 11 2.30 12.20 -9.27
N VAL A 12 1.85 11.04 -9.73
CA VAL A 12 0.67 10.36 -9.18
C VAL A 12 0.86 10.02 -7.70
N ALA A 13 2.03 9.49 -7.32
CA ALA A 13 2.34 9.15 -5.94
C ALA A 13 2.19 10.36 -5.01
N ILE A 14 2.81 11.48 -5.37
CA ILE A 14 2.80 12.71 -4.57
C ILE A 14 1.40 13.33 -4.56
N SER A 15 0.73 13.42 -5.71
CA SER A 15 -0.60 14.02 -5.80
C SER A 15 -1.63 13.27 -4.95
N ILE A 16 -1.59 11.94 -4.92
CA ILE A 16 -2.50 11.14 -4.09
C ILE A 16 -2.17 11.32 -2.59
N VAL A 17 -0.89 11.33 -2.21
CA VAL A 17 -0.52 11.54 -0.80
C VAL A 17 -1.00 12.91 -0.31
N ILE A 18 -0.79 13.97 -1.08
CA ILE A 18 -1.21 15.32 -0.69
C ILE A 18 -2.73 15.46 -0.72
N GLY A 19 -3.38 15.04 -1.81
CA GLY A 19 -4.80 15.28 -2.02
C GLY A 19 -5.72 14.34 -1.25
N LEU A 20 -5.27 13.12 -0.95
CA LEU A 20 -6.08 12.07 -0.32
C LEU A 20 -5.42 11.51 0.94
N GLY A 21 -4.11 11.27 0.92
CA GLY A 21 -3.38 10.73 2.07
C GLY A 21 -3.46 11.61 3.31
N ILE A 22 -3.15 12.91 3.20
CA ILE A 22 -3.18 13.84 4.34
C ILE A 22 -4.59 13.98 4.92
N PRO A 23 -5.66 14.27 4.14
CA PRO A 23 -7.01 14.33 4.68
C PRO A 23 -7.46 13.03 5.35
N LEU A 24 -7.17 11.87 4.75
CA LEU A 24 -7.56 10.59 5.33
C LEU A 24 -6.76 10.25 6.59
N ALA A 25 -5.50 10.69 6.70
CA ALA A 25 -4.71 10.56 7.92
C ALA A 25 -5.35 11.36 9.07
N ILE A 26 -5.79 12.60 8.81
CA ILE A 26 -6.52 13.43 9.78
C ILE A 26 -7.83 12.77 10.20
N LEU A 27 -8.63 12.30 9.23
CA LEU A 27 -9.88 11.58 9.51
C LEU A 27 -9.67 10.26 10.28
N SER A 28 -8.48 9.68 10.20
CA SER A 28 -8.12 8.46 10.93
C SER A 28 -7.69 8.72 12.37
N LEU A 29 -7.43 9.97 12.79
CA LEU A 29 -7.03 10.27 14.17
C LEU A 29 -8.00 9.71 15.22
N PRO A 30 -9.33 9.93 15.13
CA PRO A 30 -10.29 9.38 16.09
C PRO A 30 -10.59 7.88 15.89
N ASP A 31 -10.29 7.30 14.73
CA ASP A 31 -10.54 5.88 14.45
C ASP A 31 -9.40 5.01 15.02
N PRO A 32 -9.66 4.13 16.01
CA PRO A 32 -8.64 3.23 16.55
C PRO A 32 -8.10 2.25 15.51
N GLN A 33 -8.92 1.90 14.51
CA GLN A 33 -8.56 0.95 13.46
C GLN A 33 -7.95 1.61 12.23
N LYS A 34 -7.87 2.96 12.21
CA LYS A 34 -7.26 3.74 11.12
C LYS A 34 -7.82 3.37 9.73
N ARG A 35 -9.11 3.02 9.66
CA ARG A 35 -9.74 2.52 8.41
C ARG A 35 -9.67 3.51 7.26
N PRO A 36 -9.88 4.84 7.44
CA PRO A 36 -9.82 5.79 6.33
C PRO A 36 -8.44 5.81 5.67
N ILE A 37 -7.35 5.90 6.44
CA ILE A 37 -5.99 5.92 5.88
C ILE A 37 -5.61 4.55 5.30
N SER A 38 -6.03 3.44 5.90
CA SER A 38 -5.84 2.10 5.32
C SER A 38 -6.52 1.96 3.95
N TRP A 39 -7.73 2.49 3.80
CA TRP A 39 -8.41 2.54 2.51
C TRP A 39 -7.67 3.44 1.51
N GLY A 40 -7.19 4.60 1.95
CA GLY A 40 -6.36 5.48 1.13
C GLY A 40 -5.07 4.82 0.65
N ALA A 41 -4.39 4.09 1.53
CA ALA A 41 -3.18 3.32 1.20
C ALA A 41 -3.46 2.24 0.16
N TYR A 42 -4.62 1.58 0.23
CA TYR A 42 -5.06 0.62 -0.79
C TYR A 42 -5.26 1.27 -2.16
N ILE A 43 -5.99 2.39 -2.23
CA ILE A 43 -6.20 3.14 -3.48
C ILE A 43 -4.87 3.64 -4.06
N TRP A 44 -4.00 4.17 -3.20
CA TRP A 44 -2.67 4.62 -3.58
C TRP A 44 -1.84 3.48 -4.18
N SER A 45 -1.78 2.34 -3.50
CA SER A 45 -1.02 1.16 -3.95
C SER A 45 -1.53 0.63 -5.30
N LEU A 46 -2.85 0.50 -5.47
CA LEU A 46 -3.46 0.10 -6.74
C LEU A 46 -3.11 1.07 -7.88
N ALA A 47 -3.22 2.38 -7.62
CA ALA A 47 -2.92 3.39 -8.63
C ALA A 47 -1.46 3.33 -9.07
N LEU A 48 -0.53 3.21 -8.12
CA LEU A 48 0.90 3.12 -8.40
C LEU A 48 1.29 1.86 -9.15
N MET A 49 0.72 0.70 -8.80
CA MET A 49 0.94 -0.52 -9.57
C MET A 49 0.40 -0.38 -11.00
N LYS A 50 -0.80 0.19 -11.17
CA LYS A 50 -1.41 0.39 -12.49
C LYS A 50 -0.59 1.33 -13.37
N VAL A 51 -0.13 2.46 -12.84
CA VAL A 51 0.71 3.44 -13.57
C VAL A 51 2.08 2.85 -13.93
N ALA A 52 2.63 1.98 -13.07
CA ALA A 52 3.86 1.25 -13.37
C ALA A 52 3.68 0.20 -14.48
N GLY A 53 2.44 -0.15 -14.84
CA GLY A 53 2.12 -1.21 -15.80
C GLY A 53 2.18 -2.61 -15.18
N CYS A 54 2.04 -2.72 -13.86
CA CYS A 54 2.10 -3.99 -13.14
C CYS A 54 0.69 -4.58 -12.96
N THR A 55 0.57 -5.89 -13.19
CA THR A 55 -0.61 -6.67 -12.85
C THR A 55 -0.31 -7.55 -11.64
N LEU A 56 -1.21 -7.55 -10.64
CA LEU A 56 -1.07 -8.37 -9.44
C LEU A 56 -1.89 -9.66 -9.59
N GLU A 57 -1.21 -10.80 -9.53
CA GLU A 57 -1.82 -12.12 -9.45
C GLU A 57 -1.58 -12.71 -8.06
N VAL A 58 -2.62 -13.26 -7.45
CA VAL A 58 -2.58 -13.76 -6.06
C VAL A 58 -3.07 -15.20 -6.05
N MET A 59 -2.16 -16.13 -5.75
CA MET A 59 -2.48 -17.53 -5.54
C MET A 59 -2.58 -17.83 -4.04
N GLY A 60 -3.55 -18.67 -3.64
CA GLY A 60 -3.69 -19.09 -2.24
C GLY A 60 -4.25 -18.03 -1.28
N LYS A 61 -4.99 -17.04 -1.79
CA LYS A 61 -5.64 -15.99 -0.95
C LYS A 61 -6.54 -16.58 0.15
N VAL A 62 -7.18 -17.72 -0.14
CA VAL A 62 -8.03 -18.47 0.82
C VAL A 62 -7.31 -18.82 2.12
N HIS A 63 -5.98 -18.98 2.10
CA HIS A 63 -5.23 -19.32 3.31
C HIS A 63 -5.14 -18.19 4.34
N ILE A 64 -5.40 -16.95 3.92
CA ILE A 64 -5.24 -15.76 4.78
C ILE A 64 -6.53 -14.95 4.95
N GLU A 65 -7.60 -15.25 4.20
CA GLU A 65 -8.80 -14.39 4.16
C GLU A 65 -9.60 -14.38 5.47
N ASP A 66 -9.60 -15.50 6.21
CA ASP A 66 -10.28 -15.66 7.49
C ASP A 66 -9.36 -15.40 8.70
N LEU A 67 -8.07 -15.17 8.47
CA LEU A 67 -7.12 -14.88 9.54
C LEU A 67 -7.30 -13.46 10.05
N ARG A 68 -7.53 -13.32 11.36
CA ARG A 68 -7.70 -12.01 12.00
C ARG A 68 -6.38 -11.35 12.37
N GLN A 69 -5.37 -12.14 12.73
CA GLN A 69 -4.07 -11.66 13.15
C GLN A 69 -3.02 -12.73 12.83
N PHE A 70 -1.99 -12.33 12.10
CA PHE A 70 -0.90 -13.20 11.68
C PHE A 70 0.34 -12.37 11.36
N VAL A 71 1.50 -13.00 11.33
CA VAL A 71 2.74 -12.39 10.84
C VAL A 71 2.99 -12.94 9.45
N LEU A 72 3.06 -12.05 8.47
CA LEU A 72 3.43 -12.42 7.11
C LEU A 72 4.95 -12.31 6.97
N VAL A 73 5.61 -13.42 6.69
CA VAL A 73 7.05 -13.48 6.43
C VAL A 73 7.24 -13.64 4.93
N THR A 74 7.88 -12.66 4.30
CA THR A 74 8.12 -12.66 2.85
C THR A 74 9.61 -12.51 2.57
N ASN A 75 10.03 -12.91 1.37
CA ASN A 75 11.24 -12.35 0.79
C ASN A 75 11.05 -10.83 0.55
N HIS A 76 12.15 -10.08 0.47
CA HIS A 76 12.12 -8.65 0.15
C HIS A 76 13.01 -8.39 -1.06
N GLN A 77 12.40 -8.04 -2.19
CA GLN A 77 13.08 -7.88 -3.48
C GLN A 77 12.95 -6.46 -4.04
N SER A 78 11.97 -5.69 -3.60
CA SER A 78 11.74 -4.36 -4.14
C SER A 78 10.93 -3.46 -3.21
N TYR A 79 10.94 -2.16 -3.49
CA TYR A 79 9.99 -1.24 -2.85
C TYR A 79 8.52 -1.53 -3.23
N PHE A 80 8.27 -2.23 -4.34
CA PHE A 80 6.91 -2.58 -4.77
C PHE A 80 6.26 -3.63 -3.87
N ASP A 81 7.04 -4.32 -3.04
CA ASP A 81 6.56 -5.31 -2.08
C ASP A 81 5.53 -4.68 -1.11
N ILE A 82 5.70 -3.40 -0.76
CA ILE A 82 4.73 -2.67 0.09
C ILE A 82 3.38 -2.54 -0.63
N PHE A 83 3.38 -2.14 -1.91
CA PHE A 83 2.14 -1.93 -2.66
C PHE A 83 1.38 -3.24 -2.89
N THR A 84 2.09 -4.31 -3.22
CA THR A 84 1.47 -5.62 -3.45
C THR A 84 0.86 -6.15 -2.15
N LEU A 85 1.58 -6.07 -1.04
CA LEU A 85 1.10 -6.53 0.27
C LEU A 85 -0.10 -5.75 0.78
N ILE A 86 -0.12 -4.43 0.61
CA ILE A 86 -1.29 -3.59 0.93
C ILE A 86 -2.51 -4.03 0.11
N CYS A 87 -2.33 -4.44 -1.15
CA CYS A 87 -3.44 -4.88 -2.00
C CYS A 87 -3.95 -6.29 -1.68
N ILE A 88 -3.11 -7.13 -1.04
CA ILE A 88 -3.44 -8.52 -0.70
C ILE A 88 -4.08 -8.62 0.69
N VAL A 89 -3.52 -7.92 1.67
CA VAL A 89 -3.90 -8.08 3.09
C VAL A 89 -5.08 -7.18 3.45
N LYS A 90 -6.11 -7.77 4.06
CA LYS A 90 -7.30 -7.05 4.53
C LYS A 90 -6.94 -6.08 5.65
N GLY A 91 -7.37 -4.82 5.54
CA GLY A 91 -7.21 -3.80 6.59
C GLY A 91 -5.90 -3.03 6.59
N ALA A 92 -5.07 -3.20 5.55
CA ALA A 92 -3.69 -2.72 5.42
C ALA A 92 -2.74 -3.33 6.47
N PRO A 93 -1.61 -3.95 6.04
CA PRO A 93 -0.66 -4.56 6.96
C PRO A 93 0.15 -3.50 7.71
N HIS A 94 0.60 -3.86 8.91
CA HIS A 94 1.62 -3.10 9.63
C HIS A 94 3.00 -3.63 9.22
N PHE A 95 3.88 -2.73 8.77
CA PHE A 95 5.22 -3.11 8.33
C PHE A 95 6.22 -2.95 9.47
N LEU A 96 7.11 -3.94 9.60
CA LEU A 96 8.33 -3.78 10.39
C LEU A 96 9.30 -2.94 9.58
N ALA A 97 9.62 -1.76 10.09
CA ALA A 97 10.53 -0.83 9.45
C ALA A 97 11.76 -0.62 10.32
N LYS A 98 12.89 -0.34 9.64
CA LYS A 98 14.18 -0.05 10.26
C LYS A 98 14.09 1.20 11.12
N LYS A 99 14.85 1.25 12.22
CA LYS A 99 14.88 2.42 13.11
C LYS A 99 15.33 3.68 12.35
N GLU A 100 16.23 3.54 11.38
CA GLU A 100 16.75 4.64 10.57
C GLU A 100 15.69 5.33 9.69
N LEU A 101 14.47 4.78 9.62
CA LEU A 101 13.34 5.39 8.93
C LEU A 101 12.48 6.30 9.84
N PHE A 102 12.81 6.41 11.14
CA PHE A 102 12.09 7.19 12.15
C PHE A 102 13.02 7.95 13.10
#